data_AF-A0A3R6KXX5-F1
#
_entry.id   AF-A0A3R6KXX5-F1
#
_cell.length_a   1.000
_cell.length_b   1.000
_cell.length_c   1.000
_cell.angle_alpha   90.00
_cell.angle_beta   90.00
_cell.angle_gamma   90.00
#
_symmetry.space_group_name_H-M   'P 1'
#
loop_
_entity.id
_entity.type
_entity.pdbx_description
1 polymer ?
#
loop_
_entity_poly.entity_id
_entity_poly.type
_entity_poly.pdbx_seq_one_letter_code
_entity_poly.pdbx_strand_id
1 'polypeptide(L)'
;MRKKHEHYSEEEKLHLLHSYYQSGMSKTSFCKQHGISGITLLNKWLAKYESVVKEESLAPCQAPTDMSDRSKEDYHDENARLKKRVKELEKALAFSRLDTEARDLMITRAEEYFNIPIRKKPGAK
;
A
#
# COMPACT_ATOMS: atom_id res chain seq x y z
N MET A 1 43.13 0.05 3.38
CA MET A 1 42.60 -1.33 3.44
C MET A 1 41.53 -1.49 2.38
N ARG A 2 41.72 -2.38 1.39
CA ARG A 2 40.72 -2.62 0.34
C ARG A 2 39.70 -3.61 0.87
N LYS A 3 38.46 -3.17 1.05
CA LYS A 3 37.34 -4.04 1.46
C LYS A 3 37.11 -5.08 0.35
N LYS A 4 36.99 -6.35 0.72
CA LYS A 4 36.60 -7.42 -0.21
C LYS A 4 35.26 -7.04 -0.85
N HIS A 5 35.14 -7.26 -2.16
CA HIS A 5 33.87 -7.11 -2.85
C HIS A 5 32.96 -8.26 -2.42
N GLU A 6 32.03 -7.98 -1.52
CA GLU A 6 30.95 -8.91 -1.21
C GLU A 6 30.04 -9.03 -2.44
N HIS A 7 29.89 -10.25 -2.94
CA HIS A 7 28.97 -10.57 -4.02
C HIS A 7 27.59 -10.78 -3.40
N TYR A 8 26.68 -9.83 -3.61
CA TYR A 8 25.27 -9.99 -3.25
C TYR A 8 24.52 -10.67 -4.39
N SER A 9 23.75 -11.71 -4.07
CA SER A 9 22.78 -12.32 -4.97
C SER A 9 21.63 -11.33 -5.28
N GLU A 10 20.92 -11.52 -6.38
CA GLU A 10 19.78 -10.66 -6.74
C GLU A 10 18.64 -10.77 -5.71
N GLU A 11 18.39 -11.97 -5.18
CA GLU A 11 17.38 -12.20 -4.13
C GLU A 11 17.73 -11.44 -2.84
N GLU A 12 19.00 -11.45 -2.44
CA GLU A 12 19.48 -10.75 -1.25
C GLU A 12 19.36 -9.23 -1.41
N LYS A 13 19.65 -8.70 -2.60
CA LYS A 13 19.47 -7.27 -2.91
C LYS A 13 18.01 -6.87 -2.78
N LEU A 14 17.08 -7.66 -3.34
CA LEU A 14 15.65 -7.39 -3.26
C LEU A 14 15.14 -7.46 -1.81
N HIS A 15 15.57 -8.46 -1.05
CA HIS A 15 15.20 -8.60 0.35
C HIS A 15 15.68 -7.40 1.19
N LEU A 16 16.94 -6.99 1.01
CA LEU A 16 17.49 -5.81 1.68
C LEU A 16 16.78 -4.53 1.26
N LEU A 17 16.42 -4.39 -0.01
CA LEU A 17 15.70 -3.22 -0.51
C LEU A 17 14.30 -3.11 0.09
N HIS A 18 13.58 -4.23 0.15
CA HIS A 18 12.27 -4.30 0.80
C HIS A 18 12.37 -3.97 2.30
N SER A 19 13.36 -4.53 2.99
CA SER A 19 13.63 -4.21 4.40
C SER A 19 13.95 -2.73 4.61
N TYR A 20 14.68 -2.09 3.69
CA TYR A 20 14.98 -0.66 3.75
C TYR A 20 13.70 0.18 3.71
N TYR A 21 12.81 -0.07 2.74
CA TYR A 21 11.53 0.65 2.63
C TYR A 21 10.61 0.44 3.82
N GLN A 22 10.56 -0.77 4.39
CA GLN A 22 9.76 -1.04 5.59
C GLN A 22 10.33 -0.38 6.86
N SER A 23 11.65 -0.26 6.95
CA SER A 23 12.31 0.24 8.16
C SER A 23 12.16 1.74 8.38
N GLY A 24 11.92 2.54 7.33
CA GLY A 24 11.93 4.01 7.39
C GLY A 24 13.28 4.62 7.81
N MET A 25 14.36 3.82 7.84
CA MET A 25 15.68 4.28 8.27
C MET A 25 16.36 5.15 7.22
N SER A 26 17.26 6.03 7.66
CA SER A 26 18.16 6.72 6.74
C SER A 26 19.12 5.72 6.07
N LYS A 27 19.50 5.97 4.81
CA LYS A 27 20.43 5.13 4.05
C LYS A 27 21.71 4.82 4.83
N THR A 28 22.25 5.81 5.53
CA THR A 28 23.46 5.68 6.36
C THR A 28 23.25 4.70 7.52
N SER A 29 22.11 4.79 8.22
CA SER A 29 21.78 3.89 9.32
C SER A 29 21.57 2.47 8.82
N PHE A 30 20.83 2.32 7.72
CA PHE A 30 20.57 1.04 7.09
C PHE A 30 21.85 0.33 6.66
N CYS A 31 22.77 1.03 5.98
CA CYS A 31 24.04 0.44 5.58
C CYS A 31 24.90 -0.03 6.78
N LYS A 32 24.88 0.72 7.90
CA LYS A 32 25.61 0.32 9.11
C LYS A 32 25.02 -0.93 9.75
N GLN A 33 23.69 -1.00 9.85
CA GLN A 33 22.98 -2.10 10.49
C GLN A 33 23.06 -3.40 9.67
N HIS A 34 22.97 -3.30 8.34
CA HIS A 34 22.97 -4.46 7.44
C HIS A 34 24.35 -4.77 6.84
N GLY A 35 25.42 -4.14 7.35
CA GLY A 35 26.79 -4.41 6.90
C GLY A 35 27.09 -4.05 5.44
N ILE A 36 26.29 -3.16 4.83
CA ILE A 36 26.46 -2.80 3.43
C ILE A 36 27.70 -1.91 3.30
N SER A 37 28.60 -2.30 2.38
CA SER A 37 29.91 -1.66 2.18
C SER A 37 29.88 -0.14 1.99
N GLY A 38 28.75 0.43 1.53
CA GLY A 38 28.51 1.87 1.54
C GLY A 38 27.19 2.31 0.91
N ILE A 39 26.81 3.56 1.16
CA ILE A 39 25.58 4.19 0.65
C ILE A 39 25.57 4.18 -0.89
N THR A 40 26.72 4.34 -1.53
CA THR A 40 26.85 4.32 -3.00
C THR A 40 26.42 2.98 -3.60
N LEU A 41 26.63 1.87 -2.89
CA LEU A 41 26.22 0.55 -3.33
C LEU A 41 24.69 0.40 -3.22
N LEU A 42 24.12 0.83 -2.09
CA LEU A 42 22.67 0.85 -1.89
C LEU A 42 21.96 1.73 -2.93
N ASN A 43 22.52 2.91 -3.25
CA ASN A 43 21.97 3.78 -4.30
C ASN A 43 22.00 3.14 -5.69
N LYS A 44 23.04 2.35 -6.01
CA LYS A 44 23.08 1.59 -7.28
C LYS A 44 21.97 0.54 -7.34
N TRP A 45 21.68 -0.13 -6.23
CA TRP A 45 20.56 -1.08 -6.16
C TRP A 45 19.23 -0.35 -6.29
N LEU A 46 19.02 0.71 -5.51
CA LEU A 46 17.82 1.55 -5.62
C LEU A 46 17.58 1.98 -7.07
N ALA A 47 18.57 2.56 -7.74
CA ALA A 47 18.44 2.99 -9.14
C ALA A 47 18.15 1.83 -10.12
N LYS A 48 18.75 0.65 -9.89
CA LYS A 48 18.54 -0.55 -10.73
C LYS A 48 17.12 -1.12 -10.58
N TYR A 49 16.58 -1.13 -9.36
CA TYR A 49 15.27 -1.73 -9.08
C TYR A 49 14.12 -0.71 -9.09
N GLU A 50 14.41 0.59 -9.03
CA GLU A 50 13.41 1.66 -9.17
C GLU A 50 12.75 1.65 -10.55
N SER A 51 13.48 1.28 -11.61
CA SER A 51 12.91 1.08 -12.95
C SER A 51 12.02 -0.15 -13.04
N VAL A 52 12.40 -1.25 -12.36
CA VAL A 52 11.65 -2.52 -12.35
C VAL A 52 10.33 -2.36 -11.57
N VAL A 53 10.37 -1.67 -10.43
CA VAL A 53 9.16 -1.35 -9.65
C VAL A 53 8.21 -0.46 -10.45
N LYS A 54 8.73 0.47 -11.27
CA LYS A 54 7.93 1.32 -12.16
C LYS A 54 7.24 0.55 -13.29
N GLU A 55 7.85 -0.52 -13.79
CA GLU A 55 7.28 -1.36 -14.85
C GLU A 55 6.27 -2.38 -14.31
N GLU A 56 6.43 -2.86 -13.08
CA GLU A 56 5.52 -3.83 -12.47
C GLU A 56 4.34 -3.16 -11.74
N SER A 57 4.50 -1.89 -11.32
CA SER A 57 3.41 -1.04 -10.86
C SER A 57 2.71 -0.32 -12.02
N LEU A 58 2.22 -1.04 -13.03
CA LEU A 58 1.21 -0.50 -13.95
C LEU A 58 -0.16 -0.42 -13.27
N ALA A 59 -0.22 0.32 -12.16
CA ALA A 59 -1.32 1.23 -11.92
C ALA A 59 -0.81 2.61 -12.39
N PRO A 60 -1.56 3.40 -13.19
CA PRO A 60 -1.12 4.73 -13.58
C PRO A 60 -1.10 5.66 -12.36
N CYS A 61 -0.06 5.56 -11.53
CA CYS A 61 0.28 6.56 -10.54
C CYS A 61 0.97 7.68 -11.30
N GLN A 62 0.14 8.68 -11.59
CA GLN A 62 0.42 10.03 -12.06
C GLN A 62 1.92 10.37 -12.03
N ALA A 63 2.43 10.75 -13.20
CA ALA A 63 3.74 11.37 -13.37
C ALA A 63 3.98 12.41 -12.26
N PRO A 64 5.23 12.63 -11.81
CA PRO A 64 5.53 13.74 -10.91
C PRO A 64 5.16 15.03 -11.64
N THR A 65 3.95 15.51 -11.42
CA THR A 65 3.53 16.82 -11.88
C THR A 65 4.36 17.80 -11.08
N ASP A 66 5.18 18.55 -11.77
CA ASP A 66 5.86 19.69 -11.21
C ASP A 66 4.79 20.62 -10.62
N MET A 67 4.70 20.65 -9.29
CA MET A 67 3.68 21.40 -8.55
C MET A 67 3.91 22.92 -8.64
N SER A 68 5.00 23.36 -9.28
CA SER A 68 5.38 24.76 -9.41
C SER A 68 4.49 25.56 -10.37
N ASP A 69 3.70 24.90 -11.23
CA ASP A 69 2.95 25.56 -12.31
C ASP A 69 1.41 25.53 -12.14
N ARG A 70 0.90 25.02 -11.01
CA ARG A 70 -0.56 24.94 -10.79
C ARG A 70 -1.13 26.26 -10.27
N SER A 71 -2.19 26.75 -10.92
CA SER A 71 -2.89 27.95 -10.47
C SER A 71 -3.70 27.67 -9.19
N LYS A 72 -4.05 28.71 -8.43
CA LYS A 72 -4.90 28.59 -7.23
C LYS A 72 -6.28 27.98 -7.56
N GLU A 73 -6.80 28.26 -8.75
CA GLU A 73 -8.08 27.74 -9.24
C GLU A 73 -8.00 26.21 -9.42
N ASP A 74 -6.92 25.69 -10.00
CA ASP A 74 -6.72 24.25 -10.20
C ASP A 74 -6.73 23.47 -8.89
N TYR A 75 -6.26 24.09 -7.80
CA TYR A 75 -6.33 23.50 -6.46
C TYR A 75 -7.75 23.52 -5.89
N HIS A 76 -8.53 24.56 -6.15
CA HIS A 76 -9.91 24.64 -5.71
C HIS A 76 -10.78 23.59 -6.41
N ASP A 77 -10.64 23.44 -7.72
CA ASP A 77 -11.36 22.45 -8.52
C ASP A 77 -10.99 21.01 -8.14
N GLU A 78 -9.70 20.73 -7.96
CA GLU A 78 -9.25 19.43 -7.48
C GLU A 78 -9.81 19.12 -6.10
N ASN A 79 -9.78 20.07 -5.17
CA ASN A 79 -10.36 19.89 -3.84
C ASN A 79 -11.87 19.65 -3.90
N ALA A 80 -12.60 20.35 -4.77
CA ALA A 80 -14.02 20.13 -4.97
C ALA A 80 -14.31 18.72 -5.48
N ARG A 81 -13.54 18.27 -6.48
CA ARG A 81 -13.62 16.90 -7.03
C ARG A 81 -13.32 15.84 -5.97
N LEU A 82 -12.26 16.02 -5.20
CA LEU A 82 -11.87 15.11 -4.12
C LEU A 82 -12.95 15.03 -3.04
N LYS A 83 -13.50 16.16 -2.59
CA LYS A 83 -14.60 16.18 -1.60
C LYS A 83 -15.85 15.47 -2.13
N LYS A 84 -16.20 15.65 -3.41
CA LYS A 84 -17.32 14.94 -4.03
C LYS A 84 -17.08 13.43 -4.02
N ARG A 85 -15.88 13.00 -4.41
CA ARG A 85 -15.52 11.57 -4.44
C ARG A 85 -15.54 10.95 -3.04
N VAL A 86 -15.01 11.65 -2.04
CA VAL A 86 -15.05 11.20 -0.64
C VAL A 86 -16.49 10.99 -0.18
N LYS A 87 -17.37 11.97 -0.42
CA LYS A 87 -18.78 11.88 -0.06
C LYS A 87 -19.50 10.70 -0.74
N GLU A 88 -19.21 10.46 -2.02
CA GLU A 88 -19.76 9.31 -2.75
C GLU A 88 -19.28 7.98 -2.17
N LEU A 89 -17.99 7.87 -1.85
CA LEU A 89 -17.39 6.67 -1.26
C LEU A 89 -17.95 6.40 0.14
N GLU A 90 -18.07 7.42 0.98
CA GLU A 90 -18.68 7.32 2.31
C GLU A 90 -20.13 6.86 2.21
N LYS A 91 -20.91 7.41 1.25
CA LYS A 91 -22.29 6.98 1.02
C LYS A 91 -22.36 5.53 0.56
N ALA A 92 -21.51 5.10 -0.37
CA ALA A 92 -21.47 3.72 -0.83
C ALA A 92 -21.08 2.76 0.30
N LEU A 93 -20.11 3.15 1.14
CA LEU A 93 -19.70 2.38 2.30
C LEU A 93 -20.82 2.26 3.33
N ALA A 94 -21.51 3.35 3.65
CA ALA A 94 -22.65 3.34 4.55
C ALA A 94 -23.78 2.44 4.03
N PHE A 95 -24.07 2.49 2.73
CA PHE A 95 -25.07 1.64 2.11
C PHE A 95 -24.69 0.16 2.16
N SER A 96 -23.43 -0.19 1.87
CA SER A 96 -22.95 -1.56 1.95
C SER A 96 -23.00 -2.13 3.38
N ARG A 97 -22.67 -1.32 4.39
CA ARG A 97 -22.81 -1.70 5.80
C ARG A 97 -24.26 -1.96 6.16
N LEU A 98 -25.15 -1.04 5.80
CA LEU A 98 -26.59 -1.19 6.06
C LEU A 98 -27.18 -2.43 5.36
N ASP A 99 -26.80 -2.71 4.12
CA ASP A 99 -27.22 -3.92 3.40
C ASP A 99 -26.76 -5.19 4.12
N THR A 100 -25.54 -5.20 4.63
CA THR A 100 -25.00 -6.31 5.43
C THR A 100 -25.80 -6.49 6.72
N GLU A 101 -26.03 -5.41 7.47
CA GLU A 101 -26.81 -5.41 8.71
C GLU A 101 -28.26 -5.89 8.48
N ALA A 102 -28.90 -5.45 7.39
CA ALA A 102 -30.25 -5.86 7.03
C ALA A 102 -30.32 -7.36 6.72
N ARG A 103 -29.35 -7.89 5.97
CA ARG A 103 -29.22 -9.34 5.70
C ARG A 103 -29.01 -10.13 6.98
N ASP A 104 -28.13 -9.64 7.86
CA ASP A 104 -27.86 -10.27 9.14
C ASP A 104 -29.08 -10.30 10.06
N LEU A 105 -29.87 -9.23 10.07
CA LEU A 105 -31.12 -9.17 10.82
C LEU A 105 -32.15 -10.17 10.24
N MET A 106 -32.28 -10.25 8.92
CA MET A 106 -33.16 -11.21 8.27
C MET A 106 -32.79 -12.65 8.62
N ILE A 107 -31.50 -12.98 8.59
CA ILE A 107 -31.00 -14.30 8.99
C ILE A 107 -31.35 -14.56 10.46
N THR A 108 -31.09 -13.61 11.35
CA THR A 108 -31.38 -13.74 12.79
C THR A 108 -32.87 -14.01 13.02
N ARG A 109 -33.77 -13.27 12.35
CA ARG A 109 -35.23 -13.49 12.45
C ARG A 109 -35.65 -14.86 11.91
N ALA A 110 -35.04 -15.33 10.84
CA ALA A 110 -35.33 -16.66 10.30
C ALA A 110 -34.85 -17.78 11.25
N GLU A 111 -33.66 -17.66 11.82
CA GLU A 111 -33.14 -18.59 12.82
C GLU A 111 -34.05 -18.63 14.06
N GLU A 112 -34.52 -17.48 14.53
CA GLU A 112 -35.48 -17.35 15.66
C GLU A 112 -36.84 -17.98 15.36
N TYR A 113 -37.38 -17.81 14.15
CA TYR A 113 -38.72 -18.28 13.80
C TYR A 113 -38.76 -19.78 13.49
N PHE A 114 -37.74 -20.30 12.81
CA PHE A 114 -37.69 -21.70 12.37
C PHE A 114 -36.87 -22.61 13.29
N ASN A 115 -36.16 -22.06 14.29
CA ASN A 115 -35.28 -22.79 15.22
C ASN A 115 -34.20 -23.64 14.51
N ILE A 116 -33.72 -23.19 13.34
CA ILE A 116 -32.66 -23.85 12.56
C ILE A 116 -31.47 -22.90 12.42
N PRO A 117 -30.23 -23.35 12.68
CA PRO A 117 -29.04 -22.53 12.45
C PRO A 117 -28.75 -22.39 10.96
N ILE A 118 -28.77 -21.16 10.45
CA ILE A 118 -28.47 -20.83 9.05
C ILE A 118 -27.01 -20.37 8.92
N ARG A 119 -26.49 -19.65 9.92
CA ARG A 119 -25.09 -19.19 9.95
C ARG A 119 -24.12 -20.34 10.18
N LYS A 120 -22.97 -20.29 9.50
CA LYS A 120 -21.84 -21.18 9.76
C LYS A 120 -21.23 -20.85 11.12
N LYS A 121 -20.91 -21.89 11.91
CA LYS A 121 -20.20 -21.73 13.18
C LYS A 121 -18.74 -21.33 12.92
N PRO A 122 -18.19 -20.32 13.61
CA PRO A 122 -16.77 -19.97 13.48
C PRO A 122 -15.91 -21.18 13.90
N GLY A 123 -15.03 -21.64 13.02
CA GLY A 123 -14.11 -22.75 13.29
C GLY A 123 -14.47 -24.11 12.66
N ALA A 124 -15.56 -24.21 11.91
CA ALA A 124 -15.80 -25.39 11.07
C ALA A 124 -14.83 -25.37 9.88
N LYS A 125 -13.80 -26.23 9.90
CA LYS A 125 -12.98 -26.58 8.74
C LYS A 125 -13.64 -27.68 7.93
#